data_AF-A0A7K4VV78-F1
#
_entry.id   AF-A0A7K4VV78-F1
#
_cell.length_a   1.000
_cell.length_b   1.000
_cell.length_c   1.000
_cell.angle_alpha   90.00
_cell.angle_beta   90.00
_cell.angle_gamma   90.00
#
_symmetry.space_group_name_H-M   'P 1'
#
loop_
_entity.id
_entity.type
_entity.pdbx_description
1 polymer ?
#
loop_
_entity_poly.entity_id
_entity_poly.type
_entity_poly.pdbx_seq_one_letter_code
_entity_poly.pdbx_strand_id
1 'polypeptide(L)'
;LIKIKKGSYAQWALFMGDGYVIHMTPVGKADENAASLSARSETIPIKKVKATKELLKEVVGKDEWAVNNKYDLYHTPLPVEKIIQHAEGCIGKELPYDELGIYSEDFVTELRYGVEVS
;
A
#
# COMPACT_ATOMS: atom_id res chain seq x y z
N LEU A 1 -10.45 -0.63 -4.92
CA LEU A 1 -9.36 0.18 -4.36
C LEU A 1 -9.92 1.02 -3.23
N ILE A 2 -9.15 1.17 -2.16
CA ILE A 2 -9.50 1.97 -0.99
C ILE A 2 -8.53 3.14 -0.94
N LYS A 3 -9.06 4.36 -0.88
CA LYS A 3 -8.28 5.59 -0.66
C LYS A 3 -8.45 6.02 0.79
N ILE A 4 -7.36 6.09 1.53
CA ILE A 4 -7.30 6.49 2.94
C ILE A 4 -6.64 7.87 3.01
N LYS A 5 -7.29 8.84 3.65
CA LYS A 5 -6.77 10.21 3.76
C LYS A 5 -5.85 10.32 4.98
N LYS A 6 -4.53 10.36 4.77
CA LYS A 6 -3.51 10.52 5.82
C LYS A 6 -3.03 11.98 5.86
N GLY A 7 -3.84 12.85 6.45
CA GLY A 7 -3.53 14.28 6.54
C GLY A 7 -3.40 14.94 5.15
N SER A 8 -2.17 15.25 4.73
CA SER A 8 -1.88 15.90 3.44
C SER A 8 -1.68 14.94 2.27
N TYR A 9 -1.55 13.64 2.51
CA TYR A 9 -1.40 12.63 1.46
C TYR A 9 -2.50 11.57 1.53
N ALA A 10 -2.60 10.76 0.48
CA ALA A 10 -3.48 9.61 0.45
C ALA A 10 -2.65 8.34 0.43
N GLN A 11 -3.05 7.37 1.23
CA GLN A 11 -2.55 6.00 1.16
C GLN A 11 -3.57 5.16 0.42
N TRP A 12 -3.08 4.27 -0.45
CA TRP A 12 -3.93 3.38 -1.22
C TRP A 12 -3.78 1.93 -0.79
N ALA A 13 -4.91 1.22 -0.83
CA ALA A 13 -4.97 -0.20 -0.50
C ALA A 13 -5.91 -0.96 -1.45
N LEU A 14 -5.66 -2.24 -1.64
CA LEU A 14 -6.51 -3.15 -2.40
C LEU A 14 -7.32 -4.01 -1.42
N PHE A 15 -8.65 -4.00 -1.56
CA PHE A 15 -9.53 -4.85 -0.75
C PHE A 15 -9.52 -6.29 -1.27
N MET A 16 -9.32 -7.24 -0.36
CA MET A 16 -9.12 -8.66 -0.67
C MET A 16 -10.31 -9.54 -0.30
N GLY A 17 -11.34 -8.99 0.36
CA GLY A 17 -12.40 -9.77 0.99
C GLY A 17 -12.19 -9.90 2.50
N ASP A 18 -13.25 -10.29 3.21
CA ASP A 18 -13.23 -10.61 4.66
C ASP A 18 -12.65 -9.51 5.57
N GLY A 19 -12.76 -8.24 5.14
CA GLY A 19 -12.21 -7.11 5.88
C GLY A 19 -10.70 -6.93 5.72
N TYR A 20 -10.03 -7.73 4.90
CA TYR A 20 -8.59 -7.61 4.65
C TYR A 20 -8.29 -6.72 3.45
N VAL A 21 -7.15 -6.04 3.53
CA VAL A 21 -6.55 -5.27 2.46
C VAL A 21 -5.08 -5.63 2.29
N ILE A 22 -4.55 -5.38 1.09
CA ILE A 22 -3.12 -5.31 0.83
C ILE A 22 -2.73 -3.85 0.60
N HIS A 23 -1.64 -3.42 1.24
CA HIS A 23 -1.11 -2.06 1.12
C HIS A 23 0.41 -2.06 1.28
N MET A 24 1.06 -0.96 0.90
CA MET A 24 2.50 -0.78 1.06
C MET A 24 2.83 -0.20 2.43
N THR A 25 3.69 -0.89 3.17
CA THR A 25 4.19 -0.48 4.49
C THR A 25 5.70 -0.24 4.46
N PRO A 26 6.22 0.84 5.08
CA PRO A 26 7.66 1.04 5.24
C PRO A 26 8.32 -0.10 6.00
N VAL A 27 9.47 -0.57 5.51
CA VAL A 27 10.34 -1.54 6.19
C VAL A 27 11.35 -0.76 7.03
N GLY A 28 11.40 -1.01 8.34
CA GLY A 28 12.43 -0.46 9.23
C GLY A 28 11.98 0.67 10.17
N LYS A 29 10.72 1.10 10.14
CA LYS A 29 10.12 1.78 11.31
C LYS A 29 9.57 0.71 12.24
N ALA A 30 10.44 0.17 13.08
CA ALA A 30 10.01 -0.41 14.34
C ALA A 30 9.31 0.72 15.13
N ASP A 31 8.10 0.44 15.59
CA ASP A 31 7.33 1.12 16.63
C ASP A 31 7.64 2.59 16.90
N GLU A 32 6.62 3.42 16.74
CA GLU A 32 6.53 4.80 17.24
C GLU A 32 6.60 4.88 18.79
N ASN A 33 7.03 3.82 19.48
CA ASN A 33 7.20 3.72 20.93
C ASN A 33 8.51 3.05 21.39
N ALA A 34 9.45 2.72 20.50
CA ALA A 34 10.75 2.21 20.92
C ALA A 34 11.79 3.33 20.96
N ALA A 35 11.86 4.06 22.08
CA ALA A 35 13.01 4.88 22.40
C ALA A 35 14.26 3.98 22.46
N SER A 36 15.23 4.18 21.56
CA SER A 36 16.63 3.79 21.77
C SER A 36 17.56 4.47 20.77
N LEU A 37 18.46 5.29 21.33
CA LEU A 37 19.60 5.94 20.69
C LEU A 37 20.65 4.89 20.29
N SER A 38 21.21 4.95 19.08
CA SER A 38 22.64 4.63 18.85
C SER A 38 23.09 4.85 17.39
N ALA A 39 24.26 5.49 17.28
CA ALA A 39 25.25 5.42 16.21
C ALA A 39 24.92 5.96 14.79
N ARG A 40 25.49 7.15 14.54
CA ARG A 40 25.87 7.67 13.21
C ARG A 40 26.52 6.58 12.35
N SER A 41 25.90 6.28 11.22
CA SER A 41 26.55 5.69 10.04
C SER A 41 26.09 6.51 8.83
N GLU A 42 27.02 7.15 8.13
CA GLU A 42 26.76 7.91 6.89
C GLU A 42 26.51 6.95 5.72
N THR A 43 25.41 6.22 5.79
CA THR A 43 24.76 5.59 4.65
C THR A 43 23.33 6.08 4.68
N ILE A 44 22.87 6.76 3.64
CA ILE A 44 21.45 7.13 3.52
C ILE A 44 20.68 5.80 3.56
N PRO A 45 19.87 5.52 4.60
CA PRO A 45 19.14 4.26 4.64
C PRO A 45 18.20 4.26 3.43
N ILE A 46 18.38 3.31 2.52
CA ILE A 46 17.45 3.09 1.43
C ILE A 46 16.12 2.75 2.09
N LYS A 47 15.17 3.70 2.04
CA LYS A 47 13.80 3.44 2.47
C LYS A 47 13.27 2.31 1.61
N LYS A 48 12.68 1.31 2.25
CA LYS A 48 12.06 0.18 1.56
C LYS A 48 10.59 0.13 1.95
N VAL A 49 9.75 -0.36 1.06
CA VAL A 49 8.37 -0.74 1.36
C VAL A 49 8.17 -2.21 1.17
N LYS A 50 7.14 -2.75 1.80
CA LYS A 50 6.72 -4.12 1.70
C LYS A 50 5.21 -4.18 1.54
N ALA A 51 4.73 -5.01 0.61
CA ALA A 51 3.31 -5.28 0.51
C ALA A 51 2.87 -6.15 1.70
N THR A 52 1.94 -5.66 2.49
CA THR A 52 1.47 -6.29 3.73
C THR A 52 -0.04 -6.48 3.68
N LYS A 53 -0.52 -7.66 4.12
CA LYS A 53 -1.95 -7.99 4.25
C LYS A 53 -2.42 -7.73 5.68
N GLU A 54 -3.35 -6.81 5.86
CA GLU A 54 -3.85 -6.38 7.18
C GLU A 54 -5.36 -6.15 7.15
N LEU A 55 -5.99 -6.06 8.32
CA LEU A 55 -7.39 -5.71 8.43
C LEU A 55 -7.58 -4.23 8.11
N LEU A 56 -8.54 -3.91 7.24
CA LEU A 56 -8.86 -2.54 6.81
C LEU A 56 -9.04 -1.61 8.00
N LYS A 57 -9.74 -2.07 9.05
CA LYS A 57 -9.97 -1.29 10.27
C LYS A 57 -8.68 -0.87 10.98
N GLU A 58 -7.63 -1.69 10.93
CA GLU A 58 -6.34 -1.40 11.58
C GLU A 58 -5.53 -0.42 10.70
N VAL A 59 -5.57 -0.59 9.37
CA VAL A 59 -4.87 0.30 8.42
C VAL A 59 -5.48 1.71 8.42
N VAL A 60 -6.81 1.79 8.45
CA VAL A 60 -7.55 3.06 8.48
C VAL A 60 -7.41 3.74 9.85
N GLY A 61 -7.57 2.99 10.94
CA GLY A 61 -7.62 3.56 12.28
C GLY A 61 -8.74 4.60 12.42
N LYS A 62 -8.36 5.87 12.56
CA LYS A 62 -9.29 7.01 12.71
C LYS A 62 -9.44 7.84 11.43
N ASP A 63 -8.72 7.49 10.38
CA ASP A 63 -8.68 8.28 9.16
C ASP A 63 -9.94 8.08 8.32
N GLU A 64 -10.29 9.11 7.54
CA GLU A 64 -11.35 8.98 6.55
C GLU A 64 -10.89 8.10 5.39
N TRP A 65 -11.79 7.26 4.88
CA TRP A 65 -11.53 6.44 3.70
C TRP A 65 -12.76 6.30 2.82
N ALA A 66 -12.51 6.00 1.55
CA ALA A 66 -13.56 5.72 0.58
C ALA A 66 -13.12 4.63 -0.39
N VAL A 67 -14.09 3.86 -0.90
CA VAL A 67 -13.88 3.04 -2.10
C VAL A 67 -13.70 4.00 -3.27
N ASN A 68 -12.61 3.85 -4.01
CA ASN A 68 -12.30 4.72 -5.13
C ASN A 68 -11.67 3.95 -6.30
N ASN A 69 -12.49 3.39 -7.18
CA ASN A 69 -12.02 2.75 -8.41
C ASN A 69 -12.01 3.75 -9.58
N LYS A 70 -11.26 4.85 -9.46
CA LYS A 70 -11.33 6.00 -10.37
C LYS A 70 -11.14 5.67 -11.86
N TYR A 71 -10.45 4.58 -12.18
CA TYR A 71 -10.17 4.19 -13.56
C TYR A 71 -11.18 3.18 -14.15
N ASP A 72 -12.18 2.72 -13.41
CA ASP A 72 -13.19 1.76 -13.92
C ASP A 72 -13.98 2.31 -15.12
N LEU A 73 -14.07 3.64 -15.26
CA LEU A 73 -14.71 4.29 -16.41
C LEU A 73 -13.89 4.19 -17.70
N TYR A 74 -12.58 3.97 -17.59
CA TYR A 74 -11.63 4.04 -18.71
C TYR A 74 -10.92 2.70 -18.94
N HIS A 75 -10.83 1.85 -17.92
CA HIS A 75 -10.12 0.58 -17.92
C HIS A 75 -10.99 -0.51 -17.32
N THR A 76 -11.12 -1.63 -18.03
CA THR A 76 -11.77 -2.83 -17.48
C THR A 76 -10.85 -3.45 -16.44
N PRO A 77 -11.30 -3.66 -15.19
CA PRO A 77 -10.49 -4.34 -14.19
C PRO A 77 -10.26 -5.80 -14.60
N LEU A 78 -9.16 -6.38 -14.13
CA LEU A 78 -8.91 -7.80 -14.25
C LEU A 78 -10.01 -8.61 -13.53
N PRO A 79 -10.22 -9.89 -13.90
CA PRO A 79 -11.05 -10.81 -13.11
C PRO A 79 -10.61 -10.81 -11.65
N VAL A 80 -11.56 -10.82 -10.72
CA VAL A 80 -11.30 -10.69 -9.28
C VAL A 80 -10.31 -11.75 -8.80
N GLU A 81 -10.40 -12.97 -9.33
CA GLU A 81 -9.51 -14.08 -9.00
C GLU A 81 -8.06 -13.77 -9.37
N LYS A 82 -7.83 -13.12 -10.53
CA LYS A 82 -6.50 -12.70 -10.95
C LYS A 82 -5.96 -11.56 -10.09
N ILE A 83 -6.82 -10.59 -9.75
CA ILE A 83 -6.46 -9.48 -8.86
C ILE A 83 -5.98 -10.05 -7.52
N ILE A 84 -6.75 -10.96 -6.92
CA ILE A 84 -6.41 -11.59 -5.65
C ILE A 84 -5.11 -12.38 -5.77
N GLN A 85 -4.99 -13.24 -6.80
CA GLN A 85 -3.80 -14.06 -7.02
C GLN A 85 -2.53 -13.23 -7.15
N HIS A 86 -2.56 -12.14 -7.94
CA HIS A 86 -1.42 -11.26 -8.11
C HIS A 86 -1.06 -10.54 -6.81
N ALA A 87 -2.07 -10.03 -6.10
CA ALA A 87 -1.85 -9.30 -4.86
C ALA A 87 -1.26 -10.20 -3.77
N GLU A 88 -1.75 -11.43 -3.63
CA GLU A 88 -1.18 -12.43 -2.71
C GLU A 88 0.26 -12.77 -3.08
N GLY A 89 0.56 -12.90 -4.38
CA GLY A 89 1.92 -13.11 -4.87
C GLY A 89 2.88 -11.94 -4.61
N CYS A 90 2.38 -10.76 -4.22
CA CYS A 90 3.20 -9.61 -3.86
C CYS A 90 3.50 -9.51 -2.36
N ILE A 91 2.74 -10.21 -1.51
CA ILE A 91 2.89 -10.13 -0.05
C ILE A 91 4.33 -10.47 0.35
N GLY A 92 4.92 -9.61 1.19
CA GLY A 92 6.27 -9.81 1.72
C GLY A 92 7.41 -9.37 0.81
N LYS A 93 7.14 -9.03 -0.46
CA LYS A 93 8.16 -8.48 -1.37
C LYS A 93 8.57 -7.09 -0.92
N GLU A 94 9.87 -6.87 -0.80
CA GLU A 94 10.44 -5.56 -0.51
C GLU A 94 10.79 -4.81 -1.80
N LEU A 95 10.44 -3.54 -1.89
CA LEU A 95 10.81 -2.65 -2.98
C LEU A 95 11.60 -1.46 -2.41
N PRO A 96 12.67 -1.00 -3.08
CA PRO A 96 13.35 0.23 -2.71
C PRO A 96 12.45 1.44 -3.05
N TYR A 97 12.50 2.46 -2.17
CA TYR A 97 11.83 3.76 -2.26
C TYR A 97 10.39 3.86 -1.72
N ASP A 98 10.05 5.06 -1.22
CA ASP A 98 8.71 5.40 -0.74
C ASP A 98 8.46 6.92 -0.67
N GLU A 99 7.79 7.48 -1.68
CA GLU A 99 6.94 8.67 -1.55
C GLU A 99 5.49 8.20 -1.40
N LEU A 100 5.21 7.55 -0.26
CA LEU A 100 3.99 6.88 0.28
C LEU A 100 2.63 7.02 -0.42
N GLY A 101 2.35 8.10 -1.14
CA GLY A 101 1.15 8.26 -1.95
C GLY A 101 1.26 7.75 -3.38
N ILE A 102 2.36 8.05 -4.09
CA ILE A 102 2.47 7.79 -5.53
C ILE A 102 2.63 6.29 -5.78
N TYR A 103 3.61 5.66 -5.11
CA TYR A 103 3.86 4.23 -5.26
C TYR A 103 2.72 3.35 -4.75
N SER A 104 2.01 3.76 -3.69
CA SER A 104 0.88 2.96 -3.20
C SER A 104 -0.31 2.99 -4.16
N GLU A 105 -0.53 4.11 -4.86
CA GLU A 105 -1.55 4.25 -5.90
C GLU A 105 -1.22 3.41 -7.13
N ASP A 106 0.00 3.54 -7.65
CA ASP A 106 0.45 2.82 -8.83
C ASP A 106 0.42 1.31 -8.59
N PHE A 107 0.89 0.86 -7.42
CA PHE A 107 0.85 -0.54 -7.03
C PHE A 107 -0.56 -1.13 -7.07
N VAL A 108 -1.54 -0.49 -6.43
CA VAL A 108 -2.91 -1.05 -6.40
C VAL A 108 -3.62 -0.91 -7.75
N THR A 109 -3.20 0.08 -8.56
CA THR A 109 -3.67 0.28 -9.94
C THR A 109 -3.18 -0.86 -10.84
N GLU A 110 -1.89 -1.18 -10.79
CA GLU A 110 -1.30 -2.30 -11.52
C GLU A 110 -1.97 -3.63 -11.12
N LEU A 111 -2.21 -3.84 -9.82
CA LEU A 111 -2.91 -5.04 -9.35
C LEU A 111 -4.35 -5.16 -9.89
N ARG A 112 -5.07 -4.03 -10.00
CA ARG A 112 -6.47 -4.04 -10.44
C ARG A 112 -6.62 -4.12 -11.95
N TYR A 113 -5.78 -3.41 -12.71
CA TYR A 113 -5.96 -3.22 -14.15
C TYR A 113 -4.90 -3.95 -14.99
N GLY A 114 -3.82 -4.43 -14.39
CA GLY A 114 -2.72 -5.13 -15.08
C GLY A 114 -1.80 -4.23 -15.90
N VAL A 115 -1.90 -2.90 -15.72
CA VAL A 115 -1.09 -1.88 -16.40
C VAL A 115 -0.80 -0.73 -15.43
N GLU A 116 0.35 -0.07 -15.60
CA GLU A 116 0.56 1.27 -15.02
C GLU A 116 -0.35 2.25 -15.76
N VAL A 117 -1.20 2.97 -15.02
CA VAL A 117 -2.10 3.99 -15.58
C VAL A 117 -1.61 5.35 -15.09
N SER A 118 -0.79 6.02 -15.92
CA SER A 118 -0.31 7.39 -15.71
C SER A 118 -1.39 8.45 -15.95
#